data_AF-A0A9X9F3G8-F1
#
_entry.id   AF-A0A9X9F3G8-F1
#
_cell.length_a   1.000
_cell.length_b   1.000
_cell.length_c   1.000
_cell.angle_alpha   90.00
_cell.angle_beta   90.00
_cell.angle_gamma   90.00
#
_symmetry.space_group_name_H-M   'P 1'
#
loop_
_entity.id
_entity.type
_entity.pdbx_description
1 polymer ?
#
loop_
_entity_poly.entity_id
_entity_poly.type
_entity_poly.pdbx_seq_one_letter_code
_entity_poly.pdbx_strand_id
1 'polypeptide(L)'
;KMFFELVNTFGEEYAVKHMKLCEQAINDIEYADQNLPYCSDFKRRDSLYYASYEEDIKKLEKELYYLHKHDFKATWLSEEQIGQRYPFKKRAAIYTYNDGEINPYKFTHSLLEQASNKGVHIYEDTEIV
;
A
#
# COMPACT_ATOMS: atom_id res chain seq x y z
N LYS A 1 8.16 -3.66 -7.26
CA LYS A 1 7.99 -3.36 -8.69
C LYS A 1 6.90 -2.31 -8.80
N MET A 2 7.13 -1.27 -9.58
CA MET A 2 6.10 -0.32 -9.99
C MET A 2 5.04 -1.04 -10.83
N PHE A 3 3.82 -0.51 -10.89
CA PHE A 3 2.73 -1.04 -11.68
C PHE A 3 3.15 -1.29 -13.14
N PHE A 4 3.82 -0.34 -13.80
CA PHE A 4 4.28 -0.57 -15.18
C PHE A 4 5.28 -1.74 -15.29
N GLU A 5 6.10 -1.98 -14.26
CA GLU A 5 7.04 -3.11 -14.23
C GLU A 5 6.30 -4.44 -14.00
N LEU A 6 5.20 -4.43 -13.24
CA LEU A 6 4.32 -5.57 -13.10
C LEU A 6 3.64 -5.90 -14.43
N VAL A 7 3.15 -4.89 -15.15
CA VAL A 7 2.57 -5.05 -16.50
C VAL A 7 3.58 -5.70 -17.45
N ASN A 8 4.83 -5.22 -17.45
CA ASN A 8 5.90 -5.78 -18.28
C ASN A 8 6.28 -7.22 -17.91
N THR A 9 6.15 -7.60 -16.63
CA THR A 9 6.54 -8.94 -16.16
C THR A 9 5.43 -9.96 -16.33
N PHE A 10 4.21 -9.60 -15.97
CA PHE A 10 3.10 -10.52 -15.76
C PHE A 10 1.93 -10.30 -16.72
N GLY A 11 2.02 -9.29 -17.59
CA GLY A 11 0.90 -8.86 -18.43
C GLY A 11 -0.03 -7.89 -17.70
N GLU A 12 -0.73 -7.07 -18.49
CA GLU A 12 -1.55 -5.98 -17.95
C GLU A 12 -2.70 -6.48 -17.09
N GLU A 13 -3.44 -7.50 -17.54
CA GLU A 13 -4.59 -8.05 -16.82
C GLU A 13 -4.22 -8.51 -15.39
N TYR A 14 -3.17 -9.31 -15.25
CA TYR A 14 -2.72 -9.80 -13.95
C TYR A 14 -2.18 -8.67 -13.07
N ALA A 15 -1.45 -7.72 -13.64
CA ALA A 15 -0.93 -6.58 -12.90
C ALA A 15 -2.05 -5.69 -12.36
N VAL A 16 -3.06 -5.38 -13.19
CA VAL A 16 -4.24 -4.60 -12.78
C VAL A 16 -4.98 -5.30 -11.66
N LYS A 17 -5.24 -6.61 -11.82
CA LYS A 17 -5.92 -7.41 -10.81
C LYS A 17 -5.16 -7.40 -9.49
N HIS A 18 -3.84 -7.57 -9.52
CA HIS A 18 -3.00 -7.50 -8.34
C HIS A 18 -3.12 -6.15 -7.63
N MET A 19 -2.95 -5.04 -8.37
CA MET A 19 -3.02 -3.69 -7.79
C MET A 19 -4.41 -3.37 -7.20
N LYS A 20 -5.49 -3.82 -7.85
CA LYS A 20 -6.86 -3.64 -7.33
C LYS A 20 -7.12 -4.47 -6.07
N LEU A 21 -6.55 -5.67 -5.99
CA LEU A 21 -6.61 -6.47 -4.76
C LEU A 21 -5.82 -5.80 -3.62
N CYS A 22 -4.69 -5.15 -3.90
CA CYS A 22 -3.98 -4.36 -2.90
C CYS A 22 -4.79 -3.14 -2.43
N GLU A 23 -5.44 -2.41 -3.33
CA GLU A 23 -6.34 -1.30 -2.98
C GLU A 23 -7.51 -1.78 -2.10
N GLN A 24 -8.13 -2.92 -2.45
CA GLN A 24 -9.18 -3.53 -1.65
C GLN A 24 -8.67 -4.01 -0.28
N ALA A 25 -7.48 -4.61 -0.22
CA ALA A 25 -6.92 -5.15 1.02
C ALA A 25 -6.76 -4.07 2.09
N ILE A 26 -6.48 -2.81 1.73
CA ILE A 26 -6.39 -1.71 2.70
C ILE A 26 -7.78 -1.45 3.33
N ASN A 27 -8.86 -1.53 2.54
CA ASN A 27 -10.24 -1.43 3.04
C ASN A 27 -10.57 -2.61 3.97
N ASP A 28 -10.15 -3.81 3.59
CA ASP A 28 -10.40 -5.02 4.37
C ASP A 28 -9.64 -4.98 5.71
N ILE A 29 -8.41 -4.45 5.72
CA ILE A 29 -7.61 -4.25 6.93
C ILE A 29 -8.27 -3.21 7.85
N GLU A 30 -8.73 -2.07 7.30
CA GLU A 30 -9.44 -1.06 8.09
C GLU A 30 -10.72 -1.64 8.71
N TYR A 31 -11.49 -2.38 7.93
CA TYR A 31 -12.69 -3.06 8.42
C TYR A 31 -12.35 -4.09 9.51
N ALA A 32 -11.31 -4.90 9.30
CA ALA A 32 -10.88 -5.87 10.29
C ALA A 32 -10.45 -5.19 11.59
N ASP A 33 -9.63 -4.13 11.55
CA ASP A 33 -9.18 -3.40 12.74
C ASP A 33 -10.34 -2.89 13.60
N GLN A 34 -11.41 -2.41 12.97
CA GLN A 34 -12.63 -1.94 13.67
C GLN A 34 -13.42 -3.06 14.37
N ASN A 35 -13.23 -4.32 13.95
CA ASN A 35 -13.98 -5.48 14.42
C ASN A 35 -13.13 -6.48 15.21
N LEU A 36 -11.87 -6.14 15.46
CA LEU A 36 -10.91 -6.99 16.14
C LEU A 36 -10.88 -6.69 17.66
N PRO A 37 -10.52 -7.67 18.51
CA PRO A 37 -10.51 -7.51 19.96
C PRO A 37 -9.57 -6.39 20.44
N TYR A 38 -8.47 -6.17 19.72
CA TYR A 38 -7.48 -5.14 20.01
C TYR A 38 -7.26 -4.23 18.81
N CYS A 39 -7.15 -2.93 19.10
CA CYS A 39 -6.80 -1.90 18.12
C CYS A 39 -5.34 -2.04 17.67
N SER A 40 -5.11 -2.04 16.36
CA SER A 40 -3.80 -2.13 15.73
C SER A 40 -3.20 -0.78 15.32
N ASP A 41 -3.77 0.31 15.82
CA ASP A 41 -3.39 1.68 15.46
C ASP A 41 -3.51 1.96 13.94
N PHE A 42 -4.40 1.27 13.22
CA PHE A 42 -4.62 1.50 11.80
C PHE A 42 -5.08 2.95 11.55
N LYS A 43 -4.49 3.60 10.55
CA LYS A 43 -4.90 4.92 10.09
C LYS A 43 -4.81 5.02 8.58
N ARG A 44 -5.83 5.60 7.96
CA ARG A 44 -5.74 6.05 6.57
C ARG A 44 -4.68 7.12 6.44
N ARG A 45 -3.82 6.94 5.44
CA ARG A 45 -2.76 7.87 5.09
C ARG A 45 -2.68 8.00 3.58
N ASP A 46 -2.17 9.12 3.13
CA ASP A 46 -1.72 9.23 1.76
C ASP A 46 -0.22 8.95 1.73
N SER A 47 0.27 8.46 0.60
CA SER A 47 1.67 8.07 0.41
C SER A 47 2.36 8.95 -0.61
N LEU A 48 3.61 9.30 -0.32
CA LEU A 48 4.48 10.06 -1.21
C LEU A 48 5.63 9.18 -1.70
N TYR A 49 5.67 8.92 -3.01
CA TYR A 49 6.74 8.19 -3.67
C TYR A 49 7.54 9.14 -4.57
N TYR A 50 8.70 9.61 -4.10
CA TYR A 50 9.51 10.61 -4.78
C TYR A 50 10.68 10.02 -5.57
N ALA A 51 11.12 10.76 -6.60
CA ALA A 51 12.33 10.45 -7.36
C ALA A 51 13.57 10.76 -6.51
N SER A 52 14.43 9.76 -6.33
CA SER A 52 15.71 9.95 -5.63
C SER A 52 16.75 10.56 -6.55
N TYR A 53 16.75 10.15 -7.82
CA TYR A 53 17.63 10.66 -8.86
C TYR A 53 16.84 11.23 -10.05
N GLU A 54 17.52 11.93 -10.96
CA GLU A 54 16.86 12.55 -12.12
C GLU A 54 16.33 11.49 -13.09
N GLU A 55 17.07 10.39 -13.21
CA GLU A 55 16.75 9.29 -14.10
C GLU A 55 15.48 8.54 -13.67
N ASP A 56 15.08 8.65 -12.40
CA ASP A 56 13.87 8.03 -11.86
C ASP A 56 12.59 8.74 -12.30
N ILE A 57 12.68 10.01 -12.73
CA ILE A 57 11.50 10.82 -13.13
C ILE A 57 10.74 10.12 -14.26
N LYS A 58 11.44 9.60 -15.26
CA LYS A 58 10.83 8.88 -16.39
C LYS A 58 10.11 7.60 -15.96
N LYS A 59 10.55 6.97 -14.87
CA LYS A 59 9.86 5.80 -14.30
C LYS A 59 8.57 6.23 -13.60
N LEU A 60 8.60 7.35 -12.86
CA LEU A 60 7.40 7.89 -12.21
C LEU A 60 6.35 8.34 -13.23
N GLU A 61 6.74 8.95 -14.35
CA GLU A 61 5.80 9.33 -15.42
C GLU A 61 5.06 8.10 -15.97
N LYS A 62 5.80 7.01 -16.24
CA LYS A 62 5.21 5.74 -16.67
C LYS A 62 4.29 5.16 -15.60
N GLU A 63 4.72 5.19 -14.35
CA GLU A 63 3.93 4.68 -13.25
C GLU A 63 2.61 5.42 -13.08
N LEU A 64 2.66 6.76 -13.09
CA LEU A 64 1.46 7.60 -12.99
C LEU A 64 0.51 7.36 -14.16
N TYR A 65 1.04 7.19 -15.37
CA TYR A 65 0.23 6.83 -16.54
C TYR A 65 -0.57 5.55 -16.32
N TYR A 66 0.06 4.47 -15.82
CA TYR A 66 -0.65 3.21 -15.55
C TYR A 66 -1.63 3.34 -14.39
N LEU A 67 -1.28 4.08 -13.33
CA LEU A 67 -2.19 4.35 -12.22
C LEU A 67 -3.46 5.06 -12.71
N HIS A 68 -3.32 6.12 -13.53
CA HIS A 68 -4.46 6.84 -14.11
C HIS A 68 -5.25 6.01 -15.11
N LYS A 69 -4.58 5.23 -15.96
CA LYS A 69 -5.22 4.34 -16.93
C LYS A 69 -6.18 3.35 -16.27
N HIS A 70 -5.94 2.98 -15.01
CA HIS A 70 -6.74 2.02 -14.26
C HIS A 70 -7.42 2.64 -13.02
N ASP A 71 -7.71 3.94 -13.10
CA ASP A 71 -8.54 4.69 -12.13
C ASP A 71 -8.02 4.66 -10.68
N PHE A 72 -6.71 4.49 -10.48
CA PHE A 72 -6.11 4.67 -9.16
C PHE A 72 -5.99 6.15 -8.84
N LYS A 73 -6.35 6.51 -7.60
CA LYS A 73 -6.24 7.89 -7.12
C LYS A 73 -4.79 8.23 -6.82
N ALA A 74 -4.14 8.87 -7.78
CA ALA A 74 -2.77 9.34 -7.66
C ALA A 74 -2.61 10.69 -8.37
N THR A 75 -1.66 11.52 -7.90
CA THR A 75 -1.31 12.80 -8.53
C THR A 75 0.19 12.98 -8.63
N TRP A 76 0.62 13.74 -9.63
CA TRP A 76 2.00 14.21 -9.69
C TRP A 76 2.21 15.39 -8.74
N LEU A 77 3.33 15.42 -8.04
CA LEU A 77 3.80 16.59 -7.32
C LEU A 77 5.14 17.06 -7.88
N SER A 78 5.20 18.36 -8.21
CA SER A 78 6.43 19.06 -8.56
C SER A 78 7.29 19.33 -7.32
N GLU A 79 8.55 19.69 -7.55
CA GLU A 79 9.46 20.09 -6.47
C GLU A 79 8.90 21.21 -5.59
N GLU A 80 8.26 22.20 -6.20
CA GLU A 80 7.62 23.30 -5.47
C GLU A 80 6.49 22.79 -4.58
N GLN A 81 5.60 21.95 -5.12
CA GLN A 81 4.48 21.38 -4.37
C GLN A 81 4.95 20.48 -3.22
N ILE A 82 6.06 19.75 -3.43
CA ILE A 82 6.68 18.94 -2.37
C ILE A 82 7.22 19.85 -1.27
N GLY A 83 7.97 20.90 -1.63
CA GLY A 83 8.52 21.85 -0.66
C GLY A 83 7.48 22.68 0.10
N GLN A 84 6.26 22.82 -0.44
CA GLN A 84 5.13 23.42 0.28
C GLN A 84 4.48 22.47 1.30
N ARG A 85 4.52 21.16 1.05
CA ARG A 85 3.84 20.14 1.87
C ARG A 85 4.76 19.48 2.90
N TYR A 86 6.06 19.40 2.61
CA TYR A 86 7.04 18.63 3.38
C TYR A 86 8.26 19.48 3.71
N PRO A 87 8.99 19.17 4.82
CA PRO A 87 10.18 19.91 5.23
C PRO A 87 11.42 19.61 4.35
N PHE A 88 11.22 19.13 3.12
CA PHE A 88 12.28 18.76 2.18
C PHE A 88 11.85 19.03 0.73
N LYS A 89 12.81 18.99 -0.19
CA LYS A 89 12.59 19.13 -1.63
C LYS A 89 13.04 17.88 -2.38
N LYS A 90 12.30 17.52 -3.42
CA LYS A 90 12.61 16.45 -4.38
C LYS A 90 12.08 16.85 -5.75
N ARG A 91 12.75 16.43 -6.82
CA ARG A 91 12.43 16.88 -8.19
C ARG A 91 11.00 16.56 -8.62
N ALA A 92 10.50 15.40 -8.22
CA ALA A 92 9.19 14.89 -8.58
C ALA A 92 8.73 13.82 -7.59
N ALA A 93 7.41 13.65 -7.46
CA ALA A 93 6.83 12.53 -6.74
C ALA A 93 5.45 12.14 -7.28
N ILE A 94 5.07 10.90 -7.04
CA ILE A 94 3.68 10.44 -7.10
C ILE A 94 3.10 10.51 -5.69
N TYR A 95 1.94 11.11 -5.56
CA TYR A 95 1.17 11.16 -4.34
C TYR A 95 -0.09 10.31 -4.50
N THR A 96 -0.16 9.19 -3.76
CA THR A 96 -1.28 8.23 -3.81
C THR A 96 -2.19 8.42 -2.62
N TYR A 97 -3.50 8.33 -2.85
CA TYR A 97 -4.52 8.58 -1.82
C TYR A 97 -5.11 7.31 -1.24
N ASN A 98 -5.64 7.40 -0.02
CA ASN A 98 -6.34 6.30 0.68
C ASN A 98 -5.48 5.06 0.93
N ASP A 99 -4.18 5.25 1.14
CA ASP A 99 -3.30 4.22 1.65
C ASP A 99 -3.53 4.01 3.17
N GLY A 100 -2.64 3.27 3.84
CA GLY A 100 -2.74 3.05 5.28
C GLY A 100 -1.40 2.87 5.98
N GLU A 101 -1.38 3.23 7.26
CA GLU A 101 -0.36 2.79 8.22
C GLU A 101 -1.00 1.92 9.29
N ILE A 102 -0.26 0.93 9.79
CA ILE A 102 -0.73 -0.03 10.79
C ILE A 102 0.42 -0.49 11.68
N ASN A 103 0.13 -0.90 12.91
CA ASN A 103 1.03 -1.71 13.71
C ASN A 103 0.83 -3.20 13.36
N PRO A 104 1.70 -3.81 12.53
CA PRO A 104 1.50 -5.18 12.05
C PRO A 104 1.51 -6.20 13.18
N TYR A 105 2.34 -5.99 14.22
CA TYR A 105 2.40 -6.90 15.36
C TYR A 105 1.06 -6.95 16.09
N LYS A 106 0.51 -5.78 16.47
CA LYS A 106 -0.79 -5.70 17.14
C LYS A 106 -1.90 -6.30 16.27
N PHE A 107 -1.93 -5.97 14.98
CA PHE A 107 -2.93 -6.46 14.05
C PHE A 107 -2.91 -7.99 13.95
N THR A 108 -1.73 -8.58 13.73
CA THR A 108 -1.56 -10.03 13.62
C THR A 108 -1.95 -10.74 14.91
N HIS A 109 -1.50 -10.26 16.09
CA HIS A 109 -1.90 -10.87 17.36
C HIS A 109 -3.41 -10.76 17.62
N SER A 110 -4.02 -9.64 17.25
CA SER A 110 -5.46 -9.44 17.37
C SER A 110 -6.26 -10.41 16.46
N LEU A 111 -5.78 -10.63 15.23
CA LEU A 111 -6.36 -11.63 14.31
C LEU A 111 -6.26 -13.05 14.88
N LEU A 112 -5.08 -13.42 15.39
CA LEU A 112 -4.85 -14.73 16.01
C LEU A 112 -5.76 -14.93 17.23
N GLU A 113 -5.88 -13.92 18.09
CA GLU A 113 -6.78 -13.94 19.23
C GLU A 113 -8.24 -14.11 18.78
N GLN A 114 -8.69 -13.39 17.75
CA GLN A 114 -10.05 -13.54 17.21
C GLN A 114 -10.27 -14.93 16.63
N ALA A 115 -9.28 -15.52 15.96
CA ALA A 115 -9.35 -16.88 15.41
C ALA A 115 -9.41 -17.92 16.53
N SER A 116 -8.57 -17.80 17.55
CA SER A 116 -8.56 -18.65 18.75
C SER A 116 -9.92 -18.64 19.45
N ASN A 117 -10.50 -17.44 19.64
CA ASN A 117 -11.84 -17.26 20.20
C ASN A 117 -12.96 -17.89 19.35
N LYS A 118 -12.70 -18.16 18.07
CA LYS A 118 -13.59 -18.91 17.16
C LYS A 118 -13.28 -20.42 17.09
N GLY A 119 -12.35 -20.91 17.92
CA GLY A 119 -11.98 -22.32 18.01
C GLY A 119 -10.85 -22.76 17.08
N VAL A 120 -10.13 -21.82 16.45
CA VAL A 120 -8.94 -22.16 15.65
C VAL A 120 -7.78 -22.51 16.59
N HIS A 121 -7.17 -23.67 16.40
CA HIS A 121 -5.96 -24.06 17.13
C HIS A 121 -4.72 -23.43 16.48
N ILE A 122 -3.92 -22.75 17.31
CA ILE A 122 -2.69 -22.08 16.89
C ILE A 122 -1.53 -22.83 17.52
N TYR A 123 -0.59 -23.27 16.69
CA TYR A 123 0.60 -24.00 17.10
C TYR A 123 1.83 -23.18 16.72
N GLU A 124 2.63 -22.82 17.71
CA GLU A 124 3.93 -22.19 17.53
C GLU A 124 5.03 -23.26 17.53
N ASP A 125 6.21 -22.94 16.98
CA ASP A 125 7.38 -23.84 16.93
C ASP A 125 7.09 -25.27 16.41
N THR A 126 6.12 -25.39 15.50
CA THR A 126 5.65 -26.67 14.97
C THR A 126 5.92 -26.75 13.48
N GLU A 127 6.74 -27.71 13.08
CA GLU A 127 7.00 -28.04 11.67
C GLU A 127 5.84 -28.88 11.09
N ILE A 128 5.49 -28.62 9.82
CA ILE A 128 4.55 -29.47 9.07
C ILE A 128 5.36 -30.60 8.42
N VAL A 129 5.12 -31.84 8.85
CA VAL A 129 5.72 -33.07 8.33
C VAL A 129 4.81 -33.80 7.35
#